data_AF-A0A3D0U0S6-F1
#
_entry.id   AF-A0A3D0U0S6-F1
#
_cell.length_a   1.000
_cell.length_b   1.000
_cell.length_c   1.000
_cell.angle_alpha   90.00
_cell.angle_beta   90.00
_cell.angle_gamma   90.00
#
_symmetry.space_group_name_H-M   'P 1'
#
loop_
_entity.id
_entity.type
_entity.pdbx_description
1 polymer ?
#
loop_
_entity_poly.entity_id
_entity_poly.type
_entity_poly.pdbx_seq_one_letter_code
_entity_poly.pdbx_strand_id
1 'polypeptide(L)'
;ANDSDGNDLDNSGLSAFLNANMSEKSQARNAELLIDDDYTVTSSNNVFADAIEGVTITAVSTNVGTNETLTIGLDKSEINTRLTEFVEAFNTLSDTLNFLTDYDIETQEAGLLTGDFAARTIETQIRRTMSDVIEGASSSYSTLASIGITTQRDGSLGLDANKLSSALNSNFDDVAELLAGDQGIVKTLDDKLESFLRSDGILASRNNTFLAQLKDIDEQREQLNLRMESFEQRLRLQYTNLDILVGQLQSTGDFVSQQLDIIKAGITGKKSN
;
A
#
# COMPACT_ATOMS: atom_id res chain seq x y z
N ALA A 1 -30.15 -61.68 -7.28
CA ALA A 1 -31.51 -61.76 -6.73
C ALA A 1 -32.41 -61.09 -7.75
N ASN A 2 -33.16 -61.88 -8.51
CA ASN A 2 -34.01 -61.37 -9.58
C ASN A 2 -35.44 -61.33 -9.05
N ASP A 3 -35.99 -60.12 -9.00
CA ASP A 3 -37.43 -59.91 -8.96
C ASP A 3 -37.95 -60.20 -10.39
N SER A 4 -38.90 -61.13 -10.48
CA SER A 4 -39.38 -61.70 -11.75
C SER A 4 -40.85 -61.41 -12.02
N ASP A 5 -41.56 -60.75 -11.12
CA ASP A 5 -43.00 -60.49 -11.26
C ASP A 5 -43.35 -59.00 -11.41
N GLY A 6 -42.36 -58.12 -11.25
CA GLY A 6 -42.45 -56.71 -11.61
C GLY A 6 -43.46 -55.92 -10.79
N ASN A 7 -43.84 -56.41 -9.61
CA ASN A 7 -44.72 -55.71 -8.67
C ASN A 7 -44.20 -55.80 -7.22
N ASP A 8 -44.70 -54.92 -6.36
CA ASP A 8 -44.27 -54.73 -4.97
C ASP A 8 -45.26 -55.32 -3.95
N LEU A 9 -46.17 -56.20 -4.40
CA LEU A 9 -47.27 -56.73 -3.58
C LEU A 9 -46.88 -57.99 -2.79
N ASP A 10 -45.68 -58.52 -3.01
CA ASP A 10 -45.19 -59.74 -2.39
C ASP A 10 -44.05 -59.48 -1.39
N ASN A 11 -43.69 -60.51 -0.64
CA ASN A 11 -42.62 -60.44 0.38
C ASN A 11 -41.39 -61.26 -0.06
N SER A 12 -41.11 -61.32 -1.36
CA SER A 12 -39.98 -62.03 -1.92
C SER A 12 -39.01 -61.08 -2.63
N GLY A 13 -37.76 -61.49 -2.80
CA GLY A 13 -36.79 -60.72 -3.59
C GLY A 13 -36.49 -59.31 -3.04
N LEU A 14 -36.46 -58.30 -3.92
CA LEU A 14 -36.21 -56.90 -3.53
C LEU A 14 -37.45 -56.24 -2.90
N SER A 15 -38.66 -56.72 -3.20
CA SER A 15 -39.94 -56.26 -2.63
C SER A 15 -40.01 -56.49 -1.11
N ALA A 16 -39.29 -57.49 -0.61
CA ALA A 16 -39.10 -57.72 0.83
C ALA A 16 -38.37 -56.56 1.56
N PHE A 17 -37.61 -55.70 0.86
CA PHE A 17 -36.99 -54.51 1.47
C PHE A 17 -37.96 -53.32 1.58
N LEU A 18 -39.01 -53.26 0.74
CA LEU A 18 -40.09 -52.27 0.81
C LEU A 18 -41.16 -52.67 1.84
N ASN A 19 -41.47 -53.98 1.94
CA ASN A 19 -42.44 -54.54 2.88
C ASN A 19 -41.84 -55.03 4.20
N ALA A 20 -40.52 -54.89 4.40
CA ALA A 20 -39.94 -55.00 5.73
C ALA A 20 -40.55 -53.91 6.59
N ASN A 21 -41.28 -54.29 7.64
CA ASN A 21 -41.87 -53.45 8.68
C ASN A 21 -40.86 -52.41 9.24
N MET A 22 -40.61 -51.34 8.49
CA MET A 22 -39.83 -50.22 8.96
C MET A 22 -40.72 -49.45 9.91
N SER A 23 -40.50 -49.62 11.21
CA SER A 23 -41.10 -48.76 12.22
C SER A 23 -40.45 -47.39 12.09
N GLU A 24 -41.23 -46.39 11.66
CA GLU A 24 -40.82 -44.99 11.62
C GLU A 24 -40.51 -44.53 13.06
N LYS A 25 -39.22 -44.38 13.39
CA LYS A 25 -38.78 -43.96 14.73
C LYS A 25 -39.07 -42.48 15.00
N SER A 26 -39.10 -41.65 13.95
CA SER A 26 -39.42 -40.24 14.01
C SER A 26 -39.90 -39.77 12.64
N GLN A 27 -41.05 -39.10 12.62
CA GLN A 27 -41.57 -38.47 11.43
C GLN A 27 -40.74 -37.25 11.05
N ALA A 28 -40.44 -37.09 9.76
CA ALA A 28 -39.88 -35.84 9.25
C ALA A 28 -40.93 -34.73 9.41
N ARG A 29 -40.53 -33.63 10.04
CA ARG A 29 -41.38 -32.45 10.24
C ARG A 29 -40.64 -31.22 9.75
N ASN A 30 -41.38 -30.32 9.12
CA ASN A 30 -40.87 -28.99 8.81
C ASN A 30 -40.74 -28.20 10.12
N ALA A 31 -39.75 -27.31 10.18
CA ALA A 31 -39.69 -26.33 11.24
C ALA A 31 -40.78 -25.27 11.01
N GLU A 32 -41.39 -24.79 12.09
CA GLU A 32 -42.45 -23.79 12.07
C GLU A 32 -42.06 -22.65 13.02
N LEU A 33 -42.16 -21.42 12.55
CA LEU A 33 -41.88 -20.20 13.29
C LEU A 33 -43.09 -19.28 13.22
N LEU A 34 -43.51 -18.74 14.36
CA LEU A 34 -44.58 -17.74 14.46
C LEU A 34 -43.97 -16.37 14.73
N ILE A 35 -44.28 -15.39 13.89
CA ILE A 35 -43.81 -14.00 13.99
C ILE A 35 -45.00 -13.10 14.34
N ASP A 36 -44.84 -12.26 15.37
CA ASP A 36 -45.85 -11.30 15.85
C ASP A 36 -47.24 -11.91 16.09
N ASP A 37 -47.28 -13.19 16.51
CA ASP A 37 -48.50 -13.99 16.76
C ASP A 37 -49.45 -14.18 15.55
N ASP A 38 -49.14 -13.60 14.37
CA ASP A 38 -50.01 -13.61 13.18
C ASP A 38 -49.38 -14.30 11.95
N TYR A 39 -48.05 -14.36 11.84
CA TYR A 39 -47.36 -14.85 10.64
C TYR A 39 -46.62 -16.17 10.89
N THR A 40 -47.17 -17.26 10.38
CA THR A 40 -46.52 -18.58 10.40
C THR A 40 -45.65 -18.80 9.18
N VAL A 41 -44.36 -19.02 9.40
CA VAL A 41 -43.39 -19.41 8.37
C VAL A 41 -42.96 -20.85 8.59
N THR A 42 -42.87 -21.62 7.51
CA THR A 42 -42.39 -23.01 7.56
C THR A 42 -41.10 -23.15 6.77
N SER A 43 -40.19 -23.99 7.25
CA SER A 43 -38.95 -24.32 6.56
C SER A 43 -38.72 -25.82 6.56
N SER A 44 -38.18 -26.34 5.46
CA SER A 44 -37.76 -27.75 5.33
C SER A 44 -36.53 -28.09 6.19
N ASN A 45 -35.84 -27.07 6.70
CA ASN A 45 -34.75 -27.20 7.67
C ASN A 45 -34.97 -26.25 8.85
N ASN A 46 -34.02 -26.18 9.79
CA ASN A 46 -34.11 -25.29 10.95
C ASN A 46 -33.67 -23.84 10.65
N VAL A 47 -33.53 -23.45 9.38
CA VAL A 47 -33.05 -22.13 8.96
C VAL A 47 -34.16 -21.41 8.19
N PHE A 48 -34.45 -20.20 8.62
CA PHE A 48 -35.46 -19.31 8.07
C PHE A 48 -34.75 -18.05 7.56
N ALA A 49 -34.34 -18.06 6.30
CA ALA A 49 -33.65 -16.94 5.66
C ALA A 49 -34.61 -15.89 5.06
N ASP A 50 -35.81 -16.32 4.65
CA ASP A 50 -36.79 -15.49 3.94
C ASP A 50 -38.00 -15.09 4.80
N ALA A 51 -37.93 -15.35 6.11
CA ALA A 51 -39.04 -15.07 7.03
C ALA A 51 -39.17 -13.57 7.34
N ILE A 52 -38.04 -12.87 7.43
CA ILE A 52 -37.95 -11.42 7.60
C ILE A 52 -36.85 -10.95 6.64
N GLU A 53 -37.13 -9.92 5.84
CA GLU A 53 -36.16 -9.39 4.88
C GLU A 53 -34.86 -8.96 5.60
N GLY A 54 -33.73 -9.50 5.13
CA GLY A 54 -32.41 -9.20 5.70
C GLY A 54 -32.07 -9.92 7.01
N VAL A 55 -32.91 -10.83 7.50
CA VAL A 55 -32.66 -11.56 8.75
C VAL A 55 -32.72 -13.07 8.52
N THR A 56 -31.65 -13.77 8.90
CA THR A 56 -31.63 -15.24 8.94
C THR A 56 -31.82 -15.72 10.37
N ILE A 57 -32.90 -16.45 10.61
CA ILE A 57 -33.22 -17.05 11.91
C ILE A 57 -32.90 -18.53 11.87
N THR A 58 -32.10 -19.03 12.81
CA THR A 58 -31.86 -20.47 12.99
C THR A 58 -32.56 -20.96 14.25
N ALA A 59 -33.53 -21.85 14.09
CA ALA A 59 -34.26 -22.43 15.21
C ALA A 59 -33.42 -23.52 15.90
N VAL A 60 -33.15 -23.33 17.19
CA VAL A 60 -32.35 -24.27 17.99
C VAL A 60 -33.22 -25.16 18.87
N SER A 61 -34.31 -24.62 19.43
CA SER A 61 -35.27 -25.36 20.26
C SER A 61 -36.66 -24.75 20.21
N THR A 62 -37.68 -25.52 20.58
CA THR A 62 -39.06 -25.07 20.64
C THR A 62 -39.34 -24.25 21.91
N ASN A 63 -40.03 -23.13 21.78
CA ASN A 63 -40.42 -22.21 22.88
C ASN A 63 -41.95 -22.15 23.04
N VAL A 64 -42.61 -23.31 23.17
CA VAL A 64 -44.08 -23.38 23.22
C VAL A 64 -44.62 -22.64 24.45
N GLY A 65 -45.41 -21.59 24.24
CA GLY A 65 -46.07 -20.82 25.30
C GLY A 65 -45.22 -19.69 25.90
N THR A 66 -44.04 -19.42 25.36
CA THR A 66 -43.17 -18.30 25.76
C THR A 66 -42.70 -17.53 24.54
N ASN A 67 -43.06 -16.26 24.45
CA ASN A 67 -42.64 -15.41 23.34
C ASN A 67 -41.20 -14.90 23.59
N GLU A 68 -40.34 -15.04 22.58
CA GLU A 68 -38.99 -14.47 22.56
C GLU A 68 -39.03 -13.16 21.75
N THR A 69 -38.25 -12.16 22.14
CA THR A 69 -38.18 -10.88 21.41
C THR A 69 -36.85 -10.77 20.66
N LEU A 70 -36.94 -10.61 19.34
CA LEU A 70 -35.80 -10.27 18.49
C LEU A 70 -35.75 -8.74 18.31
N THR A 71 -34.73 -8.10 18.85
CA THR A 71 -34.49 -6.66 18.64
C THR A 71 -33.42 -6.48 17.57
N ILE A 72 -33.79 -5.85 16.46
CA ILE A 72 -32.86 -5.46 15.40
C ILE A 72 -32.44 -4.01 15.65
N GLY A 73 -31.14 -3.76 15.69
CA GLY A 73 -30.56 -2.44 15.90
C GLY A 73 -29.31 -2.24 15.06
N LEU A 74 -28.92 -0.98 14.89
CA LEU A 74 -27.68 -0.62 14.20
C LEU A 74 -26.47 -0.97 15.07
N ASP A 75 -25.51 -1.71 14.52
CA ASP A 75 -24.24 -1.97 15.20
C ASP A 75 -23.27 -0.78 15.03
N LYS A 76 -23.31 0.12 16.01
CA LYS A 76 -22.43 1.30 16.06
C LYS A 76 -21.04 0.97 16.58
N SER A 77 -20.85 -0.21 17.17
CA SER A 77 -19.56 -0.62 17.74
C SER A 77 -18.56 -0.97 16.65
N GLU A 78 -19.02 -1.65 15.58
CA GLU A 78 -18.16 -1.96 14.44
C GLU A 78 -17.66 -0.68 13.75
N ILE A 79 -18.52 0.35 13.60
CA ILE A 79 -18.12 1.63 12.99
C ILE A 79 -16.99 2.30 13.77
N ASN A 80 -17.06 2.30 15.12
CA ASN A 80 -16.00 2.84 15.96
C ASN A 80 -14.67 2.10 15.74
N THR A 81 -14.70 0.77 15.66
CA THR A 81 -13.51 -0.04 15.39
C THR A 81 -12.93 0.30 14.01
N ARG A 82 -13.75 0.30 12.94
CA ARG A 82 -13.30 0.60 11.57
C ARG A 82 -12.69 1.98 11.44
N LEU A 83 -13.28 2.99 12.08
CA LEU A 83 -12.76 4.35 12.06
C LEU A 83 -11.48 4.50 12.89
N THR A 84 -11.33 3.71 13.96
CA THR A 84 -10.06 3.64 14.71
C THR A 84 -8.95 3.05 13.83
N GLU A 85 -9.20 1.91 13.21
CA GLU A 85 -8.26 1.27 12.26
C GLU A 85 -7.89 2.21 11.11
N PHE A 86 -8.87 2.95 10.59
CA PHE A 86 -8.64 3.96 9.56
C PHE A 86 -7.70 5.08 10.02
N VAL A 87 -7.94 5.65 11.21
CA VAL A 87 -7.10 6.70 11.78
C VAL A 87 -5.68 6.19 12.04
N GLU A 88 -5.53 4.95 12.52
CA GLU A 88 -4.23 4.31 12.70
C GLU A 88 -3.47 4.10 11.38
N ALA A 89 -4.17 3.64 10.33
CA ALA A 89 -3.60 3.46 9.00
C ALA A 89 -3.16 4.81 8.39
N PHE A 90 -3.98 5.85 8.55
CA PHE A 90 -3.62 7.21 8.13
C PHE A 90 -2.37 7.71 8.87
N ASN A 91 -2.32 7.53 10.19
CA ASN A 91 -1.20 7.99 11.00
C ASN A 91 0.08 7.25 10.64
N THR A 92 0.00 5.93 10.39
CA THR A 92 1.12 5.13 9.89
C THR A 92 1.65 5.66 8.54
N LEU A 93 0.74 6.02 7.63
CA LEU A 93 1.12 6.64 6.35
C LEU A 93 1.78 8.01 6.57
N SER A 94 1.19 8.85 7.43
CA SER A 94 1.73 10.17 7.75
C SER A 94 3.13 10.06 8.34
N ASP A 95 3.35 9.14 9.28
CA ASP A 95 4.66 8.89 9.90
C ASP A 95 5.67 8.40 8.86
N THR A 96 5.26 7.52 7.96
CA THR A 96 6.13 7.03 6.87
C THR A 96 6.52 8.16 5.92
N LEU A 97 5.57 9.01 5.52
CA LEU A 97 5.85 10.15 4.65
C LEU A 97 6.73 11.19 5.34
N ASN A 98 6.46 11.50 6.61
CA ASN A 98 7.28 12.39 7.42
C ASN A 98 8.72 11.85 7.52
N PHE A 99 8.90 10.57 7.88
CA PHE A 99 10.21 9.94 7.95
C PHE A 99 10.98 10.02 6.62
N LEU A 100 10.30 9.86 5.49
CA LEU A 100 10.94 9.90 4.17
C LEU A 100 11.22 11.34 3.68
N THR A 101 10.48 12.35 4.15
CA THR A 101 10.53 13.70 3.55
C THR A 101 11.07 14.78 4.48
N ASP A 102 11.04 14.57 5.79
CA ASP A 102 11.48 15.54 6.79
C ASP A 102 13.01 15.68 6.83
N TYR A 103 13.45 16.78 7.43
CA TYR A 103 14.85 17.05 7.70
C TYR A 103 15.04 17.11 9.22
N ASP A 104 15.80 16.16 9.75
CA ASP A 104 16.12 16.14 11.18
C ASP A 104 17.17 17.21 11.47
N ILE A 105 16.76 18.23 12.22
CA ILE A 105 17.61 19.36 12.59
C ILE A 105 18.70 18.96 13.60
N GLU A 106 18.44 17.96 14.45
CA GLU A 106 19.38 17.50 15.47
C GLU A 106 20.49 16.65 14.87
N THR A 107 20.13 15.68 14.02
CA THR A 107 21.10 14.83 13.33
C THR A 107 21.67 15.45 12.05
N GLN A 108 21.04 16.52 11.55
CA GLN A 108 21.35 17.16 10.27
C GLN A 108 21.18 16.20 9.08
N GLU A 109 20.27 15.23 9.20
CA GLU A 109 20.00 14.22 8.19
C GLU A 109 18.69 14.53 7.46
N ALA A 110 18.77 14.50 6.13
CA ALA A 110 17.60 14.60 5.27
C ALA A 110 17.02 13.20 5.02
N GLY A 111 15.70 13.07 5.08
CA GLY A 111 14.99 11.91 4.56
C GLY A 111 15.31 11.66 3.08
N LEU A 112 15.19 10.40 2.64
CA LEU A 112 15.56 10.00 1.28
C LEU A 112 14.76 10.74 0.19
N LEU A 113 13.54 11.16 0.52
CA LEU A 113 12.62 11.88 -0.35
C LEU A 113 12.47 13.35 0.05
N THR A 114 13.40 13.92 0.82
CA THR A 114 13.39 15.35 1.13
C THR A 114 13.41 16.17 -0.17
N GLY A 115 12.42 17.06 -0.31
CA GLY A 115 12.24 17.88 -1.51
C GLY A 115 11.59 17.16 -2.71
N ASP A 116 11.29 15.87 -2.60
CA ASP A 116 10.58 15.11 -3.62
C ASP A 116 9.20 15.73 -3.90
N PHE A 117 8.88 15.95 -5.18
CA PHE A 117 7.61 16.58 -5.54
C PHE A 117 6.44 15.59 -5.43
N ALA A 118 6.66 14.31 -5.71
CA ALA A 118 5.63 13.31 -5.73
C ALA A 118 5.18 13.00 -4.30
N ALA A 119 6.12 12.79 -3.38
CA ALA A 119 5.83 12.59 -1.96
C ALA A 119 5.02 13.76 -1.37
N ARG A 120 5.46 15.01 -1.61
CA ARG A 120 4.74 16.22 -1.16
C ARG A 120 3.36 16.35 -1.79
N THR A 121 3.20 15.97 -3.06
CA THR A 121 1.92 16.02 -3.76
C THR A 121 0.93 15.02 -3.16
N ILE A 122 1.36 13.78 -2.93
CA ILE A 122 0.55 12.73 -2.31
C ILE A 122 0.12 13.16 -0.92
N GLU A 123 1.06 13.60 -0.08
CA GLU A 123 0.77 14.06 1.28
C GLU A 123 -0.25 15.20 1.28
N THR A 124 -0.04 16.22 0.44
CA THR A 124 -0.93 17.38 0.35
C THR A 124 -2.33 16.99 -0.11
N GLN A 125 -2.44 16.10 -1.10
CA GLN A 125 -3.74 15.68 -1.63
C GLN A 125 -4.52 14.84 -0.62
N ILE A 126 -3.86 13.88 0.04
CA ILE A 126 -4.49 13.06 1.09
C ILE A 126 -4.96 13.95 2.25
N ARG A 127 -4.13 14.89 2.72
CA ARG A 127 -4.50 15.85 3.76
C ARG A 127 -5.70 16.71 3.38
N ARG A 128 -5.76 17.18 2.13
CA ARG A 128 -6.90 17.95 1.61
C ARG A 128 -8.17 17.11 1.64
N THR A 129 -8.14 15.89 1.09
CA THR A 129 -9.31 15.00 1.10
C THR A 129 -9.86 14.73 2.50
N MET A 130 -9.01 14.65 3.53
CA MET A 130 -9.45 14.51 4.93
C MET A 130 -10.04 15.79 5.54
N SER A 131 -9.68 16.96 5.00
CA SER A 131 -10.12 18.27 5.48
C SER A 131 -11.23 18.89 4.63
N ASP A 132 -11.52 18.29 3.48
CA ASP A 132 -12.48 18.80 2.51
C ASP A 132 -13.91 18.72 3.05
N VAL A 133 -14.74 19.67 2.62
CA VAL A 133 -16.17 19.67 2.89
C VAL A 133 -16.83 18.84 1.79
N ILE A 134 -17.58 17.81 2.18
CA ILE A 134 -18.29 16.97 1.21
C ILE A 134 -19.52 17.71 0.68
N GLU A 135 -19.54 17.95 -0.63
CA GLU A 135 -20.70 18.51 -1.31
C GLU A 135 -21.85 17.50 -1.32
N GLY A 136 -23.06 17.95 -0.97
CA GLY A 136 -24.24 17.09 -0.87
C GLY A 136 -24.46 16.47 0.50
N ALA A 137 -23.48 16.54 1.41
CA ALA A 137 -23.68 16.15 2.81
C ALA A 137 -24.57 17.16 3.57
N SER A 138 -25.29 16.67 4.57
CA SER A 138 -26.09 17.50 5.49
C SER A 138 -25.24 18.61 6.11
N SER A 139 -25.82 19.81 6.29
CA SER A 139 -25.11 20.98 6.85
C SER A 139 -24.52 20.74 8.24
N SER A 140 -25.05 19.77 8.97
CA SER A 140 -24.58 19.39 10.30
C SER A 140 -23.38 18.43 10.28
N TYR A 141 -23.24 17.63 9.22
CA TYR A 141 -22.20 16.60 9.07
C TYR A 141 -21.55 16.63 7.69
N SER A 142 -20.86 17.73 7.39
CA SER A 142 -20.21 17.93 6.09
C SER A 142 -18.68 17.75 6.12
N THR A 143 -18.09 17.45 7.27
CA THR A 143 -16.63 17.29 7.47
C THR A 143 -16.31 16.18 8.48
N LEU A 144 -15.14 15.56 8.38
CA LEU A 144 -14.64 14.62 9.41
C LEU A 144 -14.61 15.23 10.82
N ALA A 145 -14.29 16.52 10.92
CA ALA A 145 -14.27 17.24 12.19
C ALA A 145 -15.64 17.29 12.87
N SER A 146 -16.73 17.30 12.10
CA SER A 146 -18.10 17.32 12.63
C SER A 146 -18.45 16.01 13.37
N ILE A 147 -17.86 14.89 12.96
CA ILE A 147 -18.04 13.57 13.59
C ILE A 147 -16.94 13.21 14.59
N GLY A 148 -15.99 14.11 14.83
CA GLY A 148 -14.93 13.92 15.84
C GLY A 148 -13.62 13.36 15.32
N ILE A 149 -13.41 13.32 14.01
CA ILE A 149 -12.10 13.02 13.41
C ILE A 149 -11.43 14.36 13.03
N THR A 150 -10.34 14.71 13.70
CA THR A 150 -9.68 16.02 13.53
C THR A 150 -8.21 15.87 13.20
N THR A 151 -7.70 16.75 12.33
CA THR A 151 -6.26 16.85 12.06
C THR A 151 -5.55 17.59 13.20
N GLN A 152 -4.48 16.98 13.71
CA GLN A 152 -3.62 17.51 14.75
C GLN A 152 -2.54 18.43 14.16
N ARG A 153 -1.78 19.10 15.04
CA ARG A 153 -0.75 20.08 14.62
C ARG A 153 0.42 19.44 13.87
N ASP A 154 0.75 18.20 14.21
CA ASP A 154 1.74 17.37 13.50
C ASP A 154 1.19 16.78 12.19
N GLY A 155 -0.10 17.01 11.93
CA GLY A 155 -0.77 16.51 10.75
C GLY A 155 -1.33 15.08 10.88
N SER A 156 -1.17 14.41 12.01
CA SER A 156 -1.86 13.15 12.28
C SER A 156 -3.38 13.38 12.43
N LEU A 157 -4.18 12.32 12.30
CA LEU A 157 -5.60 12.34 12.67
C LEU A 157 -5.77 11.88 14.12
N GLY A 158 -6.70 12.53 14.82
CA GLY A 158 -7.21 12.12 16.12
C GLY A 158 -8.70 11.81 16.04
N LEU A 159 -9.15 10.85 16.85
CA LEU A 159 -10.55 10.42 16.95
C LEU A 159 -11.11 10.68 18.35
N ASP A 160 -12.17 11.48 18.43
CA ASP A 160 -13.01 11.62 19.62
C ASP A 160 -14.18 10.62 19.55
N ALA A 161 -13.99 9.47 20.21
CA ALA A 161 -14.98 8.39 20.24
C ALA A 161 -16.33 8.81 20.86
N ASN A 162 -16.34 9.79 21.78
CA ASN A 162 -17.58 10.28 22.39
C ASN A 162 -18.36 11.15 21.42
N LYS A 163 -17.66 12.01 20.67
CA LYS A 163 -18.28 12.86 19.65
C LYS A 163 -18.80 12.02 18.48
N LEU A 164 -18.04 11.01 18.05
CA LEU A 164 -18.47 10.04 17.04
C LEU A 164 -19.72 9.27 17.49
N SER A 165 -19.71 8.72 18.71
CA SER A 165 -20.86 8.00 19.26
C SER A 165 -22.09 8.90 19.37
N SER A 166 -21.90 10.18 19.74
CA SER A 166 -22.99 11.16 19.79
C SER A 166 -23.56 11.47 18.40
N ALA A 167 -22.70 11.59 17.39
CA ALA A 167 -23.11 11.80 16.00
C ALA A 167 -23.92 10.61 15.46
N LEU A 168 -23.41 9.39 15.62
CA LEU A 168 -24.08 8.14 15.22
C LEU A 168 -25.42 7.90 15.96
N ASN A 169 -25.57 8.45 17.17
CA ASN A 169 -26.82 8.40 17.91
C ASN A 169 -27.83 9.47 17.48
N SER A 170 -27.36 10.60 16.99
CA SER A 170 -28.22 11.73 16.63
C SER A 170 -28.73 11.63 15.21
N ASN A 171 -27.85 11.39 14.23
CA ASN A 171 -28.21 11.30 12.81
C ASN A 171 -27.29 10.27 12.13
N PHE A 172 -27.66 9.00 12.19
CA PHE A 172 -26.88 7.92 11.60
C PHE A 172 -26.74 8.07 10.08
N ASP A 173 -27.85 8.35 9.38
CA ASP A 173 -27.88 8.42 7.92
C ASP A 173 -26.99 9.54 7.38
N ASP A 174 -26.97 10.71 8.02
CA ASP A 174 -26.09 11.82 7.65
C ASP A 174 -24.61 11.46 7.83
N VAL A 175 -24.26 10.73 8.90
CA VAL A 175 -22.89 10.26 9.13
C VAL A 175 -22.50 9.17 8.12
N ALA A 176 -23.44 8.29 7.79
CA ALA A 176 -23.25 7.27 6.77
C ALA A 176 -23.02 7.89 5.38
N GLU A 177 -23.77 8.93 5.01
CA GLU A 177 -23.60 9.66 3.75
C GLU A 177 -22.24 10.38 3.69
N LEU A 178 -21.83 11.04 4.79
CA LEU A 178 -20.51 11.68 4.88
C LEU A 178 -19.35 10.70 4.65
N LEU A 179 -19.43 9.51 5.24
CA LEU A 179 -18.37 8.51 5.18
C LEU A 179 -18.42 7.69 3.88
N ALA A 180 -19.57 7.10 3.57
CA ALA A 180 -19.76 6.05 2.58
C ALA A 180 -20.76 6.42 1.46
N GLY A 181 -21.26 7.66 1.43
CA GLY A 181 -22.08 8.16 0.33
C GLY A 181 -21.32 8.20 -0.99
N ASP A 182 -22.03 8.50 -2.09
CA ASP A 182 -21.44 8.50 -3.44
C ASP A 182 -20.32 9.55 -3.62
N GLN A 183 -20.38 10.63 -2.83
CA GLN A 183 -19.34 11.65 -2.71
C GLN A 183 -18.66 11.61 -1.33
N GLY A 184 -18.86 10.53 -0.58
CA GLY A 184 -18.32 10.36 0.75
C GLY A 184 -16.78 10.37 0.78
N ILE A 185 -16.24 10.58 1.97
CA ILE A 185 -14.79 10.70 2.18
C ILE A 185 -14.06 9.41 1.80
N VAL A 186 -14.64 8.24 2.08
CA VAL A 186 -14.01 6.95 1.78
C VAL A 186 -13.82 6.78 0.28
N LYS A 187 -14.88 7.03 -0.51
CA LYS A 187 -14.80 6.93 -1.97
C LYS A 187 -13.88 7.98 -2.58
N THR A 188 -13.98 9.23 -2.11
CA THR A 188 -13.09 10.30 -2.58
C THR A 188 -11.62 9.98 -2.30
N LEU A 189 -11.31 9.40 -1.13
CA LEU A 189 -9.97 8.96 -0.80
C LEU A 189 -9.54 7.77 -1.66
N ASP A 190 -10.40 6.77 -1.85
CA ASP A 190 -10.12 5.59 -2.66
C ASP A 190 -9.79 5.97 -4.11
N ASP A 191 -10.60 6.84 -4.73
CA ASP A 191 -10.36 7.36 -6.09
C ASP A 191 -8.99 8.08 -6.19
N LYS A 192 -8.61 8.84 -5.14
CA LYS A 192 -7.30 9.49 -5.09
C LYS A 192 -6.16 8.50 -4.96
N LEU A 193 -6.28 7.52 -4.07
CA LEU A 193 -5.28 6.47 -3.88
C LEU A 193 -5.11 5.65 -5.15
N GLU A 194 -6.20 5.26 -5.81
CA GLU A 194 -6.16 4.57 -7.10
C GLU A 194 -5.38 5.40 -8.14
N SER A 195 -5.66 6.70 -8.24
CA SER A 195 -4.96 7.58 -9.18
C SER A 195 -3.44 7.65 -8.94
N PHE A 196 -2.98 7.49 -7.69
CA PHE A 196 -1.56 7.45 -7.35
C PHE A 196 -0.91 6.09 -7.63
N LEU A 197 -1.65 5.01 -7.37
CA LEU A 197 -1.17 3.62 -7.42
C LEU A 197 -1.22 3.00 -8.82
N ARG A 198 -2.02 3.57 -9.73
CA ARG A 198 -2.07 3.13 -11.13
C ARG A 198 -0.69 3.10 -11.78
N SER A 199 -0.55 2.24 -12.80
CA SER A 199 0.71 2.07 -13.55
C SER A 199 1.16 3.32 -14.30
N ASP A 200 0.25 4.24 -14.60
CA ASP A 200 0.51 5.57 -15.17
C ASP A 200 0.41 6.71 -14.14
N GLY A 201 0.26 6.36 -12.86
CA GLY A 201 0.14 7.29 -11.75
C GLY A 201 1.45 7.98 -11.37
N ILE A 202 1.36 8.89 -10.40
CA ILE A 202 2.49 9.72 -9.95
C ILE A 202 3.65 8.88 -9.38
N LEU A 203 3.33 7.80 -8.66
CA LEU A 203 4.34 6.90 -8.09
C LEU A 203 5.12 6.16 -9.18
N ALA A 204 4.41 5.62 -10.17
CA ALA A 204 5.03 4.94 -11.30
C ALA A 204 5.90 5.89 -12.14
N SER A 205 5.40 7.10 -12.40
CA SER A 205 6.14 8.15 -13.11
C SER A 205 7.43 8.54 -12.37
N ARG A 206 7.35 8.71 -11.04
CA ARG A 206 8.51 9.04 -10.22
C ARG A 206 9.53 7.90 -10.17
N ASN A 207 9.08 6.66 -10.03
CA ASN A 207 9.95 5.49 -10.09
C ASN A 207 10.68 5.37 -11.44
N ASN A 208 9.96 5.58 -12.55
CA ASN A 208 10.56 5.59 -13.89
C ASN A 208 11.61 6.69 -14.05
N THR A 209 11.38 7.86 -13.44
CA THR A 209 12.36 8.96 -13.41
C THR A 209 13.63 8.53 -12.68
N PHE A 210 13.51 7.90 -11.51
CA PHE A 210 14.67 7.39 -10.77
C PHE A 210 15.43 6.30 -11.53
N LEU A 211 14.73 5.39 -12.21
CA LEU A 211 15.35 4.36 -13.04
C LEU A 211 16.09 4.96 -14.25
N ALA A 212 15.53 5.99 -14.88
CA ALA A 212 16.17 6.70 -15.97
C ALA A 212 17.44 7.45 -15.50
N GLN A 213 17.38 8.09 -14.33
CA GLN A 213 18.54 8.75 -13.72
C GLN A 213 19.64 7.75 -13.36
N LEU A 214 19.27 6.59 -12.78
CA LEU A 214 20.23 5.52 -12.48
C LEU A 214 20.96 5.08 -13.75
N LYS A 215 20.22 4.84 -14.83
CA LYS A 215 20.78 4.46 -16.13
C LYS A 215 21.73 5.53 -16.69
N ASP A 216 21.32 6.81 -16.67
CA ASP A 216 22.16 7.91 -17.16
C ASP A 216 23.46 8.04 -16.35
N ILE A 217 23.39 7.88 -15.02
CA ILE A 217 24.57 7.87 -14.15
C ILE A 217 25.51 6.72 -14.51
N ASP A 218 24.99 5.52 -14.77
CA ASP A 218 25.80 4.37 -15.16
C ASP A 218 26.52 4.63 -16.50
N GLU A 219 25.83 5.22 -17.47
CA GLU A 219 26.43 5.62 -18.76
C GLU A 219 27.52 6.70 -18.58
N GLN A 220 27.28 7.69 -17.71
CA GLN A 220 28.28 8.73 -17.40
C GLN A 220 29.54 8.15 -16.75
N ARG A 221 29.39 7.16 -15.85
CA ARG A 221 30.53 6.49 -15.20
C ARG A 221 31.39 5.75 -16.22
N GLU A 222 30.76 5.07 -17.17
CA GLU A 222 31.48 4.37 -18.23
C GLU A 222 32.26 5.33 -19.13
N GLN A 223 31.63 6.43 -19.55
CA GLN A 223 32.31 7.46 -20.34
C GLN A 223 33.48 8.11 -19.58
N LEU A 224 33.32 8.34 -18.27
CA LEU A 224 34.38 8.87 -17.42
C LEU A 224 35.56 7.91 -17.35
N ASN A 225 35.32 6.60 -17.22
CA ASN A 225 36.36 5.58 -17.20
C ASN A 225 37.18 5.60 -18.51
N LEU A 226 36.52 5.60 -19.67
CA LEU A 226 37.18 5.69 -20.98
C LEU A 226 38.04 6.96 -21.12
N ARG A 227 37.56 8.08 -20.57
CA ARG A 227 38.30 9.35 -20.56
C ARG A 227 39.52 9.28 -19.65
N MET A 228 39.41 8.64 -18.49
CA MET A 228 40.51 8.42 -17.54
C MET A 228 41.61 7.55 -18.16
N GLU A 229 41.24 6.45 -18.83
CA GLU A 229 42.20 5.59 -19.54
C GLU A 229 42.95 6.36 -20.64
N SER A 230 42.21 7.11 -21.46
CA SER A 230 42.81 7.93 -22.53
C SER A 230 43.75 9.01 -21.96
N PHE A 231 43.40 9.58 -20.80
CA PHE A 231 44.24 10.55 -20.11
C PHE A 231 45.52 9.90 -19.58
N GLU A 232 45.42 8.73 -18.94
CA GLU A 232 46.57 7.98 -18.46
C GLU A 232 47.54 7.64 -19.60
N GLN A 233 47.03 7.15 -20.75
CA GLN A 233 47.85 6.85 -21.92
C GLN A 233 48.60 8.08 -22.44
N ARG A 234 47.93 9.23 -22.55
CA ARG A 234 48.59 10.49 -22.95
C ARG A 234 49.65 10.90 -21.94
N LEU A 235 49.37 10.78 -20.66
CA LEU A 235 50.31 11.13 -19.59
C LEU A 235 51.56 10.22 -19.66
N ARG A 236 51.38 8.90 -19.85
CA ARG A 236 52.48 7.94 -20.04
C ARG A 236 53.34 8.32 -21.24
N LEU A 237 52.74 8.63 -22.39
CA LEU A 237 53.47 9.09 -23.58
C LEU A 237 54.24 10.38 -23.33
N GLN A 238 53.62 11.35 -22.64
CA GLN A 238 54.28 12.61 -22.30
C GLN A 238 55.49 12.38 -21.40
N TYR A 239 55.38 11.54 -20.36
CA TYR A 239 56.51 11.20 -19.49
C TYR A 239 57.61 10.44 -20.23
N THR A 240 57.25 9.47 -21.08
CA THR A 240 58.25 8.76 -21.91
C THR A 240 58.99 9.73 -22.84
N ASN A 241 58.28 10.69 -23.45
CA ASN A 241 58.92 11.70 -24.30
C ASN A 241 59.80 12.67 -23.51
N LEU A 242 59.39 13.06 -22.30
CA LEU A 242 60.20 13.88 -21.40
C LEU A 242 61.49 13.13 -20.99
N ASP A 243 61.41 11.82 -20.71
CA ASP A 243 62.58 11.00 -20.40
C ASP A 243 63.56 10.92 -21.59
N ILE A 244 63.04 10.75 -22.81
CA ILE A 244 63.86 10.77 -24.04
C ILE A 244 64.53 12.14 -24.20
N LEU A 245 63.79 13.23 -24.01
CA LEU A 245 64.33 14.59 -24.13
C LEU A 245 65.42 14.85 -23.09
N VAL A 246 65.22 14.43 -21.83
CA VAL A 246 66.23 14.54 -20.78
C VAL A 246 67.48 13.73 -21.14
N GLY A 247 67.33 12.50 -21.64
CA GLY A 247 68.47 11.69 -22.10
C GLY A 247 69.24 12.33 -23.26
N GLN A 248 68.53 12.92 -24.23
CA GLN A 248 69.14 13.68 -25.32
C GLN A 248 69.88 14.92 -24.82
N LEU A 249 69.28 15.70 -23.91
CA LEU A 249 69.90 16.87 -23.30
C LEU A 249 71.14 16.49 -22.49
N GLN A 250 71.11 15.38 -21.75
CA GLN A 250 72.29 14.84 -21.05
C GLN A 250 73.40 14.50 -22.03
N SER A 251 73.11 13.74 -23.10
CA SER A 251 74.11 13.41 -24.12
C SER A 251 74.71 14.64 -24.82
N THR A 252 73.88 15.67 -25.02
CA THR A 252 74.32 16.96 -25.58
C THR A 252 75.21 17.70 -24.60
N GLY A 253 74.85 17.72 -23.31
CA GLY A 253 75.66 18.29 -22.24
C GLY A 253 77.02 17.61 -22.09
N ASP A 254 77.05 16.28 -22.21
CA ASP A 254 78.29 15.49 -22.20
C ASP A 254 79.17 15.83 -23.41
N PHE A 255 78.58 15.92 -24.61
CA PHE A 255 79.32 16.32 -25.82
C PHE A 255 79.91 17.73 -25.71
N VAL A 256 79.12 18.70 -25.23
CA VAL A 256 79.60 20.08 -25.02
C VAL A 256 80.71 20.11 -23.97
N SER A 257 80.57 19.34 -22.88
CA SER A 257 81.62 19.23 -21.86
C SER A 257 82.90 18.64 -22.42
N GLN A 258 82.83 17.56 -23.21
CA GLN A 258 83.97 16.98 -23.90
C GLN A 258 84.65 17.98 -24.86
N GLN A 259 83.87 18.74 -25.63
CA GLN A 259 84.42 19.79 -26.51
C GLN A 259 85.10 20.91 -25.72
N LEU A 260 84.52 21.35 -24.61
CA LEU A 260 85.12 22.35 -23.73
C LEU A 260 86.42 21.85 -23.09
N ASP A 261 86.51 20.57 -22.72
CA ASP A 261 87.72 19.96 -22.18
C ASP A 261 88.82 19.86 -23.25
N ILE A 262 88.47 19.49 -24.49
CA ILE A 262 89.40 19.50 -25.63
C ILE A 262 89.93 20.91 -25.89
N ILE A 263 89.05 21.92 -25.86
CA ILE A 263 89.45 23.33 -26.04
C ILE A 263 90.35 23.79 -24.88
N LYS A 264 90.01 23.47 -23.63
CA LYS A 264 90.86 23.76 -22.46
C LYS A 264 92.24 23.13 -22.60
N ALA A 265 92.31 21.85 -22.98
CA ALA A 265 93.58 21.13 -23.18
C ALA A 265 94.40 21.74 -24.34
N GLY A 266 93.74 22.18 -25.42
CA GLY A 266 94.39 22.87 -26.54
C GLY A 266 94.91 24.27 -26.18
N ILE A 267 94.27 24.96 -25.23
CA ILE A 267 94.69 26.28 -24.74
C ILE A 267 95.80 26.16 -23.69
N THR A 268 95.78 25.15 -22.81
CA THR A 268 96.85 24.94 -21.80
C THR A 268 98.09 24.23 -22.35
N GLY A 269 97.96 23.46 -23.44
CA GLY A 269 99.09 22.78 -24.09
C GLY A 269 100.00 23.65 -24.96
N LYS A 270 99.69 24.93 -25.16
CA LYS A 270 100.45 25.85 -26.05
C LYS A 270 101.44 26.76 -25.32
N LYS A 271 102.04 26.27 -24.22
CA LYS A 271 103.28 26.81 -23.60
C LYS A 271 104.24 25.67 -23.23
N SER A 272 104.76 24.96 -24.22
CA SER A 272 106.03 24.26 -24.11
C SER A 272 106.63 24.09 -25.50
N ASN A 273 107.30 25.16 -25.93
CA ASN A 273 108.52 25.23 -26.75
C ASN A 273 108.73 26.69 -27.14
#